data_AF-A0A8I6YVT5-F1
#
_entry.id   AF-A0A8I6YVT5-F1
#
_cell.length_a   1.000
_cell.length_b   1.000
_cell.length_c   1.000
_cell.angle_alpha   90.00
_cell.angle_beta   90.00
_cell.angle_gamma   90.00
#
_symmetry.space_group_name_H-M   'P 1'
#
loop_
_entity.id
_entity.type
_entity.pdbx_description
1 polymer ?
#
loop_
_entity_poly.entity_id
_entity_poly.type
_entity_poly.pdbx_seq_one_letter_code
_entity_poly.pdbx_strand_id
1 'polypeptide(L)'
;MVFCQKHGKATERFVAFEGTSTGRRFLACAEQGADNCGFVEWVDPYWPIPMENALLKLWQMYEDAKAYRRSDNLNSALTIQTLTCEKKSLEDKFQELAKHVDTLFQAQETRTIEHLYVVSEYKKEFEEQKAEIARKEGENQKLNEKYVILQNLSRAQGKMIKNLKCNHLKEKERLIEERRKMKLQISQLQEVLANSEAEISDKVTKLKNELAYMTLLNEKLTEEVATSSSWNQLLNEKMK
;
A
#
# COMPACT_ATOMS: atom_id res chain seq x y z
N MET A 1 -104.70 -33.28 57.98
CA MET A 1 -103.72 -32.18 57.85
C MET A 1 -102.68 -32.41 58.93
N VAL A 2 -101.40 -32.56 58.56
CA VAL A 2 -100.31 -32.79 59.51
C VAL A 2 -99.74 -31.43 59.91
N PHE A 3 -99.47 -31.24 61.19
CA PHE A 3 -98.89 -30.00 61.73
C PHE A 3 -97.48 -30.26 62.24
N CYS A 4 -96.60 -29.29 62.01
CA CYS A 4 -95.25 -29.28 62.56
C CYS A 4 -95.34 -29.26 64.10
N GLN A 5 -94.74 -30.24 64.76
CA GLN A 5 -94.84 -30.41 66.21
C GLN A 5 -94.24 -29.24 67.02
N LYS A 6 -93.22 -28.56 66.48
CA LYS A 6 -92.56 -27.43 67.16
C LYS A 6 -93.28 -26.10 66.94
N HIS A 7 -93.79 -25.84 65.74
CA HIS A 7 -94.33 -24.53 65.35
C HIS A 7 -95.86 -24.49 65.26
N GLY A 8 -96.53 -25.64 65.32
CA GLY A 8 -98.00 -25.72 65.22
C GLY A 8 -98.57 -25.32 63.84
N LYS A 9 -97.72 -25.13 62.82
CA LYS A 9 -98.10 -24.74 61.46
C LYS A 9 -98.28 -25.96 60.56
N ALA A 10 -99.10 -25.83 59.52
CA ALA A 10 -99.32 -26.90 58.54
C ALA A 10 -98.00 -27.28 57.84
N THR A 11 -97.78 -28.57 57.62
CA THR A 11 -96.59 -29.05 56.92
C THR A 11 -96.71 -28.88 55.41
N GLU A 12 -95.58 -28.67 54.75
CA GLU A 12 -95.49 -28.59 53.30
C GLU A 12 -95.06 -29.93 52.71
N ARG A 13 -95.50 -30.21 51.47
CA ARG A 13 -95.21 -31.46 50.77
C ARG A 13 -94.02 -31.26 49.84
N PHE A 14 -93.04 -32.14 49.98
CA PHE A 14 -91.82 -32.21 49.18
C PHE A 14 -91.64 -33.58 48.53
N VAL A 15 -90.71 -33.65 47.58
CA VAL A 15 -90.25 -34.88 46.94
C VAL A 15 -88.75 -34.98 47.18
N ALA A 16 -88.27 -36.16 47.56
CA ALA A 16 -86.84 -36.40 47.70
C ALA A 16 -86.19 -36.52 46.32
N PHE A 17 -85.04 -35.87 46.18
CA PHE A 17 -84.27 -35.83 44.92
C PHE A 17 -82.90 -36.50 45.04
N GLU A 18 -82.59 -37.14 46.17
CA GLU A 18 -81.27 -37.73 46.42
C GLU A 18 -81.39 -39.12 47.03
N GLY A 19 -80.40 -39.96 46.73
CA GLY A 19 -80.25 -41.31 47.28
C GLY A 19 -81.40 -42.26 46.94
N THR A 20 -81.53 -43.32 47.74
CA THR A 20 -82.54 -44.37 47.51
C THR A 20 -83.97 -43.91 47.75
N SER A 21 -84.19 -42.72 48.33
CA SER A 21 -85.53 -42.15 48.51
C SER A 21 -85.98 -41.26 47.34
N THR A 22 -85.19 -41.15 46.27
CA THR A 22 -85.51 -40.33 45.10
C THR A 22 -86.93 -40.64 44.59
N GLY A 23 -87.72 -39.58 44.37
CA GLY A 23 -89.10 -39.64 43.93
C GLY A 23 -90.16 -39.85 45.02
N ARG A 24 -89.76 -40.18 46.27
CA ARG A 24 -90.71 -40.34 47.39
C ARG A 24 -91.14 -39.00 47.95
N ARG A 25 -92.42 -38.89 48.33
CA ARG A 25 -92.99 -37.70 48.95
C ARG A 25 -92.85 -37.73 50.46
N PHE A 26 -92.51 -36.58 51.03
CA PHE A 26 -92.50 -36.36 52.48
C PHE A 26 -93.14 -35.02 52.81
N LEU A 27 -93.64 -34.90 54.04
CA LEU A 27 -94.11 -33.67 54.64
C LEU A 27 -92.98 -33.12 55.50
N ALA A 28 -92.68 -31.83 55.38
CA ALA A 28 -91.68 -31.17 56.21
C ALA A 28 -92.18 -29.86 56.81
N CYS A 29 -91.43 -29.36 57.79
CA CYS A 29 -91.66 -28.04 58.37
C CYS A 29 -91.64 -26.96 57.27
N ALA A 30 -92.67 -26.11 57.24
CA ALA A 30 -92.80 -25.01 56.29
C ALA A 30 -91.83 -23.84 56.58
N GLU A 31 -91.27 -23.77 57.80
CA GLU A 31 -90.25 -22.77 58.13
C GLU A 31 -88.96 -22.97 57.33
N GLN A 32 -88.33 -21.87 56.91
CA GLN A 32 -87.10 -21.87 56.13
C GLN A 32 -85.89 -21.46 56.97
N GLY A 33 -84.68 -21.82 56.53
CA GLY A 33 -83.43 -21.38 57.15
C GLY A 33 -83.28 -21.86 58.60
N ALA A 34 -82.82 -20.98 59.49
CA ALA A 34 -82.51 -21.29 60.89
C ALA A 34 -83.75 -21.61 61.74
N ASP A 35 -84.94 -21.21 61.30
CA ASP A 35 -86.21 -21.47 61.99
C ASP A 35 -86.81 -22.83 61.61
N ASN A 36 -86.24 -23.56 60.65
CA ASN A 36 -86.67 -24.91 60.31
C ASN A 36 -86.34 -25.88 61.47
N CYS A 37 -87.34 -26.57 62.00
CA CYS A 37 -87.16 -27.50 63.11
C CYS A 37 -86.71 -28.90 62.73
N GLY A 38 -86.49 -29.17 61.44
CA GLY A 38 -86.12 -30.49 60.92
C GLY A 38 -87.25 -31.53 60.95
N PHE A 39 -88.51 -31.13 61.15
CA PHE A 39 -89.64 -32.08 61.09
C PHE A 39 -89.75 -32.68 59.69
N VAL A 40 -89.78 -34.01 59.60
CA VAL A 40 -89.96 -34.79 58.37
C VAL A 40 -90.84 -36.00 58.65
N GLU A 41 -91.87 -36.21 57.83
CA GLU A 41 -92.73 -37.38 57.86
C GLU A 41 -92.95 -37.92 56.43
N TRP A 42 -92.68 -39.20 56.20
CA TRP A 42 -92.81 -39.79 54.86
C TRP A 42 -94.27 -40.10 54.53
N VAL A 43 -94.71 -39.66 53.35
CA VAL A 43 -96.06 -39.96 52.82
C VAL A 43 -96.07 -41.28 52.07
N ASP A 44 -95.03 -41.50 51.27
CA ASP A 44 -94.91 -42.73 50.48
C ASP A 44 -94.16 -43.81 51.27
N PRO A 45 -94.56 -45.09 51.15
CA PRO A 45 -93.82 -46.20 51.76
C PRO A 45 -92.41 -46.29 51.16
N TYR A 46 -91.57 -47.11 51.78
CA TYR A 46 -90.28 -47.45 51.18
C TYR A 46 -90.50 -48.06 49.79
N TRP A 47 -89.57 -47.79 48.88
CA TRP A 47 -89.58 -48.44 47.58
C TRP A 47 -89.44 -49.96 47.76
N PRO A 48 -90.10 -50.76 46.90
CA PRO A 48 -89.76 -52.18 46.81
C PRO A 48 -88.27 -52.35 46.53
N ILE A 49 -87.66 -53.41 47.09
CA ILE A 49 -86.21 -53.68 46.97
C ILE A 49 -85.66 -53.54 45.54
N PRO A 50 -86.34 -54.03 44.47
CA PRO A 50 -85.83 -53.84 43.11
C PRO A 50 -85.66 -52.37 42.70
N MET A 51 -86.59 -51.50 43.11
CA MET A 51 -86.56 -50.07 42.81
C MET A 51 -85.49 -49.36 43.66
N GLU A 52 -85.35 -49.74 44.93
CA GLU A 52 -84.29 -49.21 45.80
C GLU A 52 -82.89 -49.50 45.23
N ASN A 53 -82.66 -50.74 44.77
CA ASN A 53 -81.42 -51.17 44.13
C ASN A 53 -81.16 -50.42 42.82
N ALA A 54 -82.20 -50.20 42.01
CA ALA A 54 -82.09 -49.43 40.77
C ALA A 54 -81.68 -47.98 41.05
N LEU A 55 -82.31 -47.32 42.03
CA LEU A 55 -81.94 -45.96 42.44
C LEU A 55 -80.52 -45.91 43.01
N LEU A 56 -80.14 -46.85 43.86
CA LEU A 56 -78.78 -46.93 44.39
C LEU A 56 -77.75 -47.03 43.25
N LYS A 57 -78.01 -47.88 42.24
CA LYS A 57 -77.11 -48.04 41.09
C LYS A 57 -77.03 -46.77 40.24
N LEU A 58 -78.16 -46.10 39.98
CA LEU A 58 -78.21 -44.86 39.24
C LEU A 58 -77.43 -43.73 39.94
N TRP A 59 -77.57 -43.61 41.26
CA TRP A 59 -76.81 -42.64 42.06
C TRP A 59 -75.32 -42.93 42.07
N GLN A 60 -74.93 -44.21 42.20
CA GLN A 60 -73.53 -44.61 42.09
C GLN A 60 -72.95 -44.22 40.72
N MET A 61 -73.65 -44.55 39.62
CA MET A 61 -73.23 -44.16 38.27
C MET A 61 -73.15 -42.65 38.10
N TYR A 62 -74.08 -41.89 38.69
CA TYR A 62 -74.07 -40.44 38.64
C TYR A 62 -72.85 -39.85 39.37
N GLU A 63 -72.56 -40.30 40.58
CA GLU A 63 -71.41 -39.82 41.35
C GLU A 63 -70.08 -40.24 40.70
N ASP A 64 -70.00 -41.46 40.17
CA ASP A 64 -68.84 -41.92 39.39
C ASP A 64 -68.62 -41.03 38.15
N ALA A 65 -69.68 -40.76 37.38
CA ALA A 65 -69.59 -39.89 36.21
C ALA A 65 -69.25 -38.44 36.57
N LYS A 66 -69.76 -37.93 37.69
CA LYS A 66 -69.47 -36.60 38.20
C LYS A 66 -68.02 -36.49 38.68
N ALA A 67 -67.50 -37.51 39.37
CA ALA A 67 -66.11 -37.59 39.77
C ALA A 67 -65.17 -37.66 38.56
N TYR A 68 -65.50 -38.53 37.59
CA TYR A 68 -64.77 -38.64 36.33
C TYR A 68 -64.69 -37.30 35.60
N ARG A 69 -65.83 -36.60 35.40
CA ARG A 69 -65.85 -35.28 34.76
C ARG A 69 -65.01 -34.25 35.51
N ARG A 70 -65.04 -34.24 36.85
CA ARG A 70 -64.18 -33.32 37.63
C ARG A 70 -62.70 -33.60 37.41
N SER A 71 -62.31 -34.87 37.40
CA SER A 71 -60.93 -35.27 37.16
C SER A 71 -60.49 -34.92 35.74
N ASP A 72 -61.33 -35.19 34.74
CA ASP A 72 -61.04 -34.91 33.33
C ASP A 72 -60.91 -33.40 33.07
N ASN A 73 -61.83 -32.61 33.64
CA ASN A 73 -61.75 -31.15 33.57
C ASN A 73 -60.48 -30.61 34.25
N LEU A 74 -60.07 -31.17 35.38
CA LEU A 74 -58.85 -30.78 36.06
C LEU A 74 -57.61 -31.12 35.21
N ASN A 75 -57.56 -32.32 34.63
CA ASN A 75 -56.48 -32.73 33.74
C ASN A 75 -56.41 -31.81 32.51
N SER A 76 -57.56 -31.52 31.90
CA SER A 76 -57.66 -30.60 30.77
C SER A 76 -57.17 -29.19 31.13
N ALA A 77 -57.57 -28.67 32.30
CA ALA A 77 -57.12 -27.36 32.78
C ALA A 77 -55.60 -27.32 33.01
N LEU A 78 -55.04 -28.38 33.59
CA LEU A 78 -53.59 -28.50 33.80
C LEU A 78 -52.83 -28.52 32.46
N THR A 79 -53.31 -29.31 31.49
CA THR A 79 -52.71 -29.36 30.14
C THR A 79 -52.77 -28.01 29.44
N ILE A 80 -53.91 -27.29 29.51
CA ILE A 80 -54.04 -25.95 28.94
C ILE A 80 -53.04 -24.99 29.60
N GLN A 81 -52.89 -25.05 30.92
CA GLN A 81 -51.94 -24.21 31.65
C GLN A 81 -50.50 -24.48 31.20
N THR A 82 -50.10 -25.76 31.13
CA THR A 82 -48.77 -26.17 30.65
C THR A 82 -48.50 -25.63 29.24
N LEU A 83 -49.40 -25.89 28.29
CA LEU A 83 -49.25 -25.42 26.90
C LEU A 83 -49.23 -23.89 26.80
N THR A 84 -49.98 -23.19 27.66
CA THR A 84 -49.98 -21.73 27.72
C THR A 84 -48.61 -21.20 28.18
N CYS A 85 -48.01 -21.82 29.18
CA CYS A 85 -46.66 -21.47 29.65
C CYS A 85 -45.60 -21.77 28.58
N GLU A 86 -45.67 -22.92 27.91
CA GLU A 86 -44.74 -23.28 26.82
C GLU A 86 -44.86 -22.33 25.64
N LYS A 87 -46.08 -22.00 25.21
CA LYS A 87 -46.34 -21.02 24.16
C LYS A 87 -45.69 -19.67 24.49
N LYS A 88 -45.92 -19.16 25.70
CA LYS A 88 -45.33 -17.89 26.14
C LYS A 88 -43.79 -17.94 26.13
N SER A 89 -43.21 -19.04 26.63
CA SER A 89 -41.75 -19.21 26.61
C SER A 89 -41.18 -19.25 25.18
N LEU A 90 -41.89 -19.87 24.24
CA LEU A 90 -41.50 -19.85 22.83
C LEU A 90 -41.63 -18.45 22.22
N GLU A 91 -42.72 -17.73 22.48
CA GLU A 91 -42.92 -16.35 22.04
C GLU A 91 -41.78 -15.45 22.52
N ASP A 92 -41.38 -15.54 23.79
CA ASP A 92 -40.25 -14.79 24.35
C ASP A 92 -38.93 -15.11 23.61
N LYS A 93 -38.67 -16.39 23.31
CA LYS A 93 -37.48 -16.82 22.55
C LYS A 93 -37.51 -16.32 21.10
N PHE A 94 -38.67 -16.33 20.45
CA PHE A 94 -38.82 -15.80 19.09
C PHE A 94 -38.59 -14.29 19.04
N GLN A 95 -39.13 -13.55 20.01
CA GLN A 95 -38.87 -12.10 20.12
C GLN A 95 -37.40 -11.80 20.31
N GLU A 96 -36.69 -12.58 21.14
CA GLU A 96 -35.27 -12.39 21.34
C GLU A 96 -34.44 -12.72 20.09
N LEU A 97 -34.80 -13.80 19.39
CA LEU A 97 -34.18 -14.13 18.11
C LEU A 97 -34.40 -13.01 17.07
N ALA A 98 -35.61 -12.44 17.00
CA ALA A 98 -35.90 -11.33 16.10
C ALA A 98 -34.99 -10.12 16.37
N LYS A 99 -34.81 -9.73 17.65
CA LYS A 99 -33.89 -8.63 18.02
C LYS A 99 -32.45 -8.91 17.64
N HIS A 100 -31.97 -10.14 17.84
CA HIS A 100 -30.62 -10.53 17.43
C HIS A 100 -30.44 -10.46 15.91
N VAL A 101 -31.44 -10.91 15.13
CA VAL A 101 -31.41 -10.80 13.67
C VAL A 101 -31.34 -9.35 13.23
N ASP A 102 -32.16 -8.46 13.82
CA ASP A 102 -32.13 -7.02 13.51
C ASP A 102 -30.76 -6.41 13.84
N THR A 103 -30.18 -6.77 14.99
CA THR A 103 -28.84 -6.29 15.40
C THR A 103 -27.76 -6.76 14.43
N LEU A 104 -27.79 -8.03 14.01
CA LEU A 104 -26.86 -8.57 13.03
C LEU A 104 -27.01 -7.90 11.66
N PHE A 105 -28.25 -7.59 11.26
CA PHE A 105 -28.52 -6.89 10.01
C PHE A 105 -27.95 -5.47 10.02
N GLN A 106 -28.18 -4.71 11.09
CA GLN A 106 -27.60 -3.38 11.28
C GLN A 106 -26.06 -3.43 11.30
N ALA A 107 -25.48 -4.39 12.00
CA ALA A 107 -24.03 -4.59 12.01
C ALA A 107 -23.47 -4.93 10.61
N GLN A 108 -24.21 -5.70 9.80
CA GLN A 108 -23.84 -6.02 8.42
C GLN A 108 -23.92 -4.79 7.51
N GLU A 109 -24.96 -3.97 7.66
CA GLU A 109 -25.13 -2.74 6.92
C GLU A 109 -23.98 -1.76 7.20
N THR A 110 -23.66 -1.51 8.47
CA THR A 110 -22.54 -0.67 8.89
C THR A 110 -21.21 -1.16 8.31
N ARG A 111 -20.90 -2.46 8.44
CA ARG A 111 -19.67 -3.04 7.87
C ARG A 111 -19.58 -2.87 6.35
N THR A 112 -20.72 -2.96 5.66
CA THR A 112 -20.77 -2.78 4.20
C THR A 112 -20.44 -1.34 3.82
N ILE A 113 -20.99 -0.36 4.56
CA ILE A 113 -20.71 1.06 4.37
C ILE A 113 -19.22 1.36 4.64
N GLU A 114 -18.67 0.86 5.75
CA GLU A 114 -17.25 1.02 6.09
C GLU A 114 -16.34 0.44 5.00
N HIS A 115 -16.65 -0.78 4.52
CA HIS A 115 -15.89 -1.40 3.44
C HIS A 115 -15.95 -0.59 2.13
N LEU A 116 -17.13 -0.07 1.77
CA LEU A 116 -17.28 0.78 0.58
C LEU A 116 -16.46 2.07 0.71
N TYR A 117 -16.43 2.68 1.89
CA TYR A 117 -15.63 3.86 2.16
C TYR A 117 -14.13 3.57 1.98
N VAL A 118 -13.62 2.51 2.61
CA VAL A 118 -12.22 2.08 2.50
C VAL A 118 -11.83 1.78 1.05
N VAL A 119 -12.69 1.05 0.30
CA VAL A 119 -12.46 0.78 -1.12
C VAL A 119 -12.40 2.08 -1.93
N SER A 120 -13.22 3.08 -1.60
CA SER A 120 -13.21 4.37 -2.28
C SER A 120 -11.93 5.18 -2.02
N GLU A 121 -11.39 5.12 -0.79
CA GLU A 121 -10.11 5.76 -0.43
C GLU A 121 -8.95 5.09 -1.17
N TYR A 122 -8.84 3.75 -1.10
CA TYR A 122 -7.80 3.01 -1.80
C TYR A 122 -7.85 3.23 -3.32
N LYS A 123 -9.06 3.34 -3.89
CA LYS A 123 -9.21 3.63 -5.32
C LYS A 123 -8.65 5.02 -5.67
N LYS A 124 -8.89 6.01 -4.81
CA LYS A 124 -8.35 7.36 -5.00
C LYS A 124 -6.82 7.35 -4.95
N GLU A 125 -6.23 6.73 -3.93
CA GLU A 125 -4.78 6.60 -3.80
C GLU A 125 -4.14 5.88 -4.99
N PHE A 126 -4.80 4.82 -5.48
CA PHE A 126 -4.33 4.07 -6.65
C PHE A 126 -4.29 4.94 -7.91
N GLU A 127 -5.34 5.73 -8.17
CA GLU A 127 -5.36 6.63 -9.34
C GLU A 127 -4.31 7.76 -9.21
N GLU A 128 -4.10 8.29 -8.00
CA GLU A 128 -3.04 9.27 -7.74
C GLU A 128 -1.63 8.69 -8.00
N GLN A 129 -1.35 7.48 -7.50
CA GLN A 129 -0.08 6.80 -7.75
C GLN A 129 0.12 6.49 -9.25
N LYS A 130 -0.94 6.07 -9.95
CA LYS A 130 -0.90 5.81 -11.37
C LYS A 130 -0.57 7.07 -12.18
N ALA A 131 -1.17 8.21 -11.84
CA ALA A 131 -0.86 9.49 -12.47
C ALA A 131 0.60 9.92 -12.21
N GLU A 132 1.10 9.71 -10.99
CA GLU A 132 2.48 10.02 -10.63
C GLU A 132 3.50 9.14 -11.36
N ILE A 133 3.20 7.84 -11.55
CA ILE A 133 4.03 6.95 -12.37
C ILE A 133 4.09 7.44 -13.82
N ALA A 134 2.95 7.76 -14.43
CA ALA A 134 2.91 8.26 -15.80
C ALA A 134 3.72 9.57 -15.97
N ARG A 135 3.67 10.47 -14.97
CA ARG A 135 4.49 11.69 -14.95
C ARG A 135 5.99 11.37 -14.92
N LYS A 136 6.41 10.48 -14.02
CA LYS A 136 7.81 10.05 -13.89
C LYS A 136 8.34 9.35 -15.14
N GLU A 137 7.52 8.53 -15.79
CA GLU A 137 7.86 7.90 -17.07
C GLU A 137 8.16 8.94 -18.15
N GLY A 138 7.31 9.97 -18.26
CA GLY A 138 7.54 11.08 -19.21
C GLY A 138 8.81 11.88 -18.92
N GLU A 139 9.14 12.12 -17.64
CA GLU A 139 10.40 12.77 -17.24
C GLU A 139 11.62 11.91 -17.56
N ASN A 140 11.53 10.60 -17.31
CA ASN A 140 12.60 9.65 -17.58
C ASN A 140 12.87 9.54 -19.08
N GLN A 141 11.82 9.53 -19.92
CA GLN A 141 11.96 9.57 -21.38
C GLN A 141 12.74 10.80 -21.84
N LYS A 142 12.39 12.00 -21.35
CA LYS A 142 13.12 13.25 -21.66
C LYS A 142 14.57 13.22 -21.18
N LEU A 143 14.81 12.63 -20.00
CA LEU A 143 16.18 12.49 -19.48
C LEU A 143 17.01 11.55 -20.34
N ASN A 144 16.42 10.43 -20.79
CA ASN A 144 17.05 9.48 -21.68
C ASN A 144 17.41 10.11 -23.04
N GLU A 145 16.53 10.92 -23.62
CA GLU A 145 16.84 11.69 -24.84
C GLU A 145 18.06 12.60 -24.65
N LYS A 146 18.13 13.35 -23.53
CA LYS A 146 19.29 14.18 -23.18
C LYS A 146 20.56 13.35 -23.02
N TYR A 147 20.47 12.19 -22.38
CA TYR A 147 21.59 11.27 -22.19
C TYR A 147 22.16 10.77 -23.53
N VAL A 148 21.30 10.38 -24.47
CA VAL A 148 21.71 9.97 -25.82
C VAL A 148 22.44 11.10 -26.56
N ILE A 149 21.92 12.33 -26.47
CA ILE A 149 22.55 13.51 -27.06
C ILE A 149 23.95 13.72 -26.47
N LEU A 150 24.09 13.70 -25.14
CA LEU A 150 25.38 13.83 -24.46
C LEU A 150 26.38 12.76 -24.89
N GLN A 151 25.95 11.50 -25.00
CA GLN A 151 26.82 10.41 -25.44
C GLN A 151 27.37 10.65 -26.87
N ASN A 152 26.52 11.15 -27.77
CA ASN A 152 26.92 11.48 -29.14
C ASN A 152 27.91 12.66 -29.18
N LEU A 153 27.67 13.69 -28.38
CA LEU A 153 28.58 14.83 -28.21
C LEU A 153 29.94 14.40 -27.69
N SER A 154 30.00 13.59 -26.62
CA SER A 154 31.27 13.07 -26.10
C SER A 154 32.02 12.23 -27.13
N ARG A 155 31.32 11.40 -27.92
CA ARG A 155 31.92 10.63 -29.02
C ARG A 155 32.50 11.55 -30.10
N ALA A 156 31.79 12.61 -30.47
CA ALA A 156 32.25 13.60 -31.45
C ALA A 156 33.46 14.39 -30.93
N GLN A 157 33.44 14.84 -29.67
CA GLN A 157 34.57 15.51 -29.01
C GLN A 157 35.81 14.61 -29.00
N GLY A 158 35.67 13.32 -28.65
CA GLY A 158 36.78 12.36 -28.69
C GLY A 158 37.41 12.23 -30.08
N LYS A 159 36.59 12.19 -31.14
CA LYS A 159 37.06 12.19 -32.53
C LYS A 159 37.82 13.48 -32.88
N MET A 160 37.29 14.63 -32.49
CA MET A 160 37.92 15.93 -32.74
C MET A 160 39.29 16.03 -32.05
N ILE A 161 39.37 15.65 -30.77
CA ILE A 161 40.63 15.63 -30.00
C ILE A 161 41.66 14.71 -30.66
N LYS A 162 41.25 13.51 -31.07
CA LYS A 162 42.14 12.57 -31.76
C LYS A 162 42.67 13.14 -33.07
N ASN A 163 41.80 13.75 -33.88
CA ASN A 163 42.18 14.36 -35.16
C ASN A 163 43.15 15.53 -34.96
N LEU A 164 42.86 16.44 -34.02
CA LEU A 164 43.72 17.56 -33.69
C LEU A 164 45.10 17.09 -33.21
N LYS A 165 45.14 16.08 -32.33
CA LYS A 165 46.39 15.50 -31.83
C LYS A 165 47.21 14.87 -32.97
N CYS A 166 46.58 14.14 -33.89
CA CYS A 166 47.25 13.56 -35.05
C CYS A 166 47.82 14.64 -35.99
N ASN A 167 47.04 15.68 -36.29
CA ASN A 167 47.48 16.79 -37.13
C ASN A 167 48.66 17.53 -36.50
N HIS A 168 48.60 17.82 -35.20
CA HIS A 168 49.69 18.47 -34.49
C HIS A 168 50.97 17.62 -34.51
N LEU A 169 50.87 16.29 -34.36
CA LEU A 169 52.02 15.39 -34.45
C LEU A 169 52.63 15.39 -35.87
N LYS A 170 51.80 15.34 -36.92
CA LYS A 170 52.28 15.42 -38.31
C LYS A 170 53.01 16.74 -38.58
N GLU A 171 52.43 17.85 -38.12
CA GLU A 171 53.03 19.18 -38.28
C GLU A 171 54.35 19.31 -37.51
N LYS A 172 54.40 18.77 -36.28
CA LYS A 172 55.64 18.71 -35.50
C LYS A 172 56.74 17.93 -36.22
N GLU A 173 56.40 16.78 -36.82
CA GLU A 173 57.35 15.96 -37.58
C GLU A 173 57.88 16.73 -38.80
N ARG A 174 56.99 17.41 -39.54
CA ARG A 174 57.35 18.27 -40.67
C ARG A 174 58.34 19.36 -40.26
N LEU A 175 58.07 20.06 -39.14
CA LEU A 175 58.95 21.11 -38.61
C LEU A 175 60.29 20.56 -38.10
N ILE A 176 60.33 19.34 -37.57
CA ILE A 176 61.59 18.67 -37.21
C ILE A 176 62.43 18.43 -38.47
N GLU A 177 61.81 17.95 -39.55
CA GLU A 177 62.51 17.65 -40.80
C GLU A 177 63.03 18.91 -41.50
N GLU A 178 62.22 19.95 -41.62
CA GLU A 178 62.66 21.26 -42.15
C GLU A 178 63.83 21.83 -41.35
N ARG A 179 63.80 21.70 -40.03
CA ARG A 179 64.91 22.12 -39.16
C ARG A 179 66.18 21.33 -39.42
N ARG A 180 66.10 20.01 -39.65
CA ARG A 180 67.27 19.18 -40.02
C ARG A 180 67.87 19.65 -41.34
N LYS A 181 67.03 19.89 -42.34
CA LYS A 181 67.44 20.39 -43.66
C LYS A 181 68.15 21.73 -43.57
N MET A 182 67.57 22.69 -42.84
CA MET A 182 68.20 23.99 -42.59
C MET A 182 69.54 23.84 -41.86
N LYS A 183 69.63 22.93 -40.89
CA LYS A 183 70.88 22.67 -40.16
C LYS A 183 71.98 22.13 -41.08
N LEU A 184 71.62 21.23 -41.99
CA LEU A 184 72.53 20.71 -43.01
C LEU A 184 73.01 21.83 -43.94
N GLN A 185 72.10 22.69 -44.41
CA GLN A 185 72.45 23.85 -45.23
C GLN A 185 73.38 24.82 -44.49
N ILE A 186 73.13 25.07 -43.20
CA ILE A 186 74.02 25.90 -42.37
C ILE A 186 75.42 25.27 -42.29
N SER A 187 75.53 23.96 -42.03
CA SER A 187 76.83 23.27 -41.98
C SER A 187 77.58 23.35 -43.30
N GLN A 188 76.89 23.18 -44.43
CA GLN A 188 77.47 23.34 -45.77
C GLN A 188 77.97 24.77 -46.02
N LEU A 189 77.18 25.78 -45.64
CA LEU A 189 77.60 27.19 -45.76
C LEU A 189 78.80 27.52 -44.86
N GLN A 190 78.86 26.97 -43.65
CA GLN A 190 80.01 27.11 -42.75
C GLN A 190 81.29 26.48 -43.33
N GLU A 191 81.16 25.32 -43.98
CA GLU A 191 82.28 24.67 -44.68
C GLU A 191 82.80 25.50 -45.86
N VAL A 192 81.89 26.02 -46.70
CA VAL A 192 82.26 26.93 -47.80
C VAL A 192 82.92 28.19 -47.27
N LEU A 193 82.40 28.78 -46.19
CA LEU A 193 82.97 29.96 -45.56
C LEU A 193 84.40 29.67 -45.06
N ALA A 194 84.60 28.59 -44.30
CA ALA A 194 85.91 28.20 -43.79
C ALA A 194 86.93 27.95 -44.93
N ASN A 195 86.50 27.30 -46.02
CA ASN A 195 87.33 27.10 -47.21
C ASN A 195 87.71 28.44 -47.86
N SER A 196 86.76 29.37 -48.01
CA SER A 196 87.03 30.70 -48.58
C SER A 196 87.94 31.55 -47.68
N GLU A 197 87.79 31.48 -46.36
CA GLU A 197 88.66 32.14 -45.39
C GLU A 197 90.09 31.59 -45.46
N ALA A 198 90.25 30.26 -45.57
CA ALA A 198 91.55 29.63 -45.77
C ALA A 198 92.21 30.07 -47.10
N GLU A 199 91.42 30.16 -48.18
CA GLU A 199 91.89 30.58 -49.49
C GLU A 199 92.30 32.07 -49.51
N ILE A 200 91.55 32.94 -48.83
CA ILE A 200 91.91 34.35 -48.62
C ILE A 200 93.18 34.44 -47.78
N SER A 201 93.28 33.66 -46.70
CA SER A 201 94.46 33.61 -45.84
C SER A 201 95.73 33.21 -46.63
N ASP A 202 95.64 32.19 -47.49
CA ASP A 202 96.74 31.76 -48.36
C ASP A 202 97.14 32.83 -49.40
N LYS A 203 96.16 33.55 -49.96
CA LYS A 203 96.44 34.71 -50.84
C LYS A 203 97.12 35.85 -50.07
N VAL A 204 96.68 36.14 -48.85
CA VAL A 204 97.28 37.17 -47.99
C VAL A 204 98.71 36.80 -47.61
N THR A 205 99.02 35.54 -47.30
CA THR A 205 100.40 35.10 -47.02
C THR A 205 101.29 35.20 -48.25
N LYS A 206 100.80 34.81 -49.44
CA LYS A 206 101.53 35.02 -50.71
C LYS A 206 101.84 36.48 -50.97
N LEU A 207 100.84 37.37 -50.88
CA LEU A 207 101.03 38.81 -51.07
C LEU A 207 101.99 39.41 -50.03
N LYS A 208 101.95 38.93 -48.77
CA LYS A 208 102.94 39.33 -47.75
C LYS A 208 104.35 38.90 -48.10
N ASN A 209 104.53 37.70 -48.64
CA ASN A 209 105.85 37.21 -49.09
C ASN A 209 106.36 37.98 -50.30
N GLU A 210 105.50 38.28 -51.27
CA GLU A 210 105.83 39.14 -52.42
C GLU A 210 106.19 40.56 -51.97
N LEU A 211 105.41 41.14 -51.04
CA LEU A 211 105.72 42.43 -50.46
C LEU A 211 107.07 42.41 -49.75
N ALA A 212 107.36 41.38 -48.95
CA ALA A 212 108.66 41.21 -48.28
C ALA A 212 109.82 41.12 -49.28
N TYR A 213 109.63 40.38 -50.39
CA TYR A 213 110.61 40.31 -51.48
C TYR A 213 110.85 41.68 -52.12
N MET A 214 109.78 42.44 -52.39
CA MET A 214 109.88 43.79 -52.93
C MET A 214 110.54 44.77 -51.95
N THR A 215 110.29 44.65 -50.64
CA THR A 215 110.96 45.46 -49.61
C THR A 215 112.47 45.20 -49.59
N LEU A 216 112.89 43.94 -49.63
CA LEU A 216 114.30 43.54 -49.73
C LEU A 216 114.97 44.07 -51.00
N LEU A 217 114.27 44.04 -52.13
CA LEU A 217 114.76 44.58 -53.38
C LEU A 217 114.88 46.12 -53.32
N ASN A 218 113.91 46.78 -52.69
CA ASN A 218 113.93 48.23 -52.49
C ASN A 218 115.06 48.65 -51.54
N GLU A 219 115.32 47.89 -50.47
CA GLU A 219 116.48 48.07 -49.58
C GLU A 219 117.80 47.99 -50.36
N LYS A 220 117.97 46.97 -51.22
CA LYS A 220 119.12 46.87 -52.13
C LYS A 220 119.23 48.06 -53.09
N LEU A 221 118.12 48.50 -53.67
CA LEU A 221 118.12 49.65 -54.57
C LEU A 221 118.49 50.95 -53.83
N THR A 222 118.03 51.14 -52.59
CA THR A 222 118.46 52.26 -51.75
C THR A 222 119.95 52.21 -51.42
N GLU A 223 120.53 51.02 -51.19
CA GLU A 223 121.99 50.86 -51.04
C GLU A 223 122.74 51.21 -52.33
N GLU A 224 122.23 50.80 -53.50
CA GLU A 224 122.78 51.17 -54.82
C GLU A 224 122.66 52.67 -55.13
N VAL A 225 121.55 53.31 -54.78
CA VAL A 225 121.36 54.76 -54.92
C VAL A 225 122.24 55.53 -53.95
N ALA A 226 122.41 55.05 -52.72
CA ALA A 226 123.33 55.65 -51.74
C ALA A 226 124.80 55.54 -52.20
N THR A 227 125.20 54.39 -52.75
CA THR A 227 126.53 54.21 -53.35
C THR A 227 126.70 55.05 -54.61
N SER A 228 125.70 55.17 -55.49
CA SER A 228 125.72 56.03 -56.67
C SER A 228 125.76 57.53 -56.31
N SER A 229 125.05 57.94 -55.25
CA SER A 229 125.10 59.30 -54.71
C SER A 229 126.48 59.61 -54.11
N SER A 230 127.10 58.65 -53.42
CA SER A 230 128.49 58.73 -52.94
C SER A 230 129.49 58.85 -54.09
N TRP A 231 129.30 58.08 -55.17
CA TRP A 231 130.09 58.20 -56.40
C TRP A 231 129.92 59.57 -57.08
N ASN A 232 128.69 60.11 -57.16
CA ASN A 232 128.43 61.46 -57.69
C ASN A 232 129.06 62.56 -56.81
N GLN A 233 129.10 62.36 -55.49
CA GLN A 233 129.77 63.28 -54.57
C GLN A 233 131.29 63.26 -54.77
N LEU A 234 131.88 62.08 -54.92
CA LEU A 234 133.29 61.89 -55.30
C LEU A 234 133.65 62.45 -56.68
N LEU A 235 132.73 62.37 -57.64
CA LEU A 235 132.91 62.90 -59.00
C LEU A 235 132.83 64.44 -59.01
N ASN A 236 131.94 65.03 -58.21
CA ASN A 236 131.87 66.48 -58.00
C ASN A 236 133.10 67.03 -57.25
N GLU A 237 133.69 66.26 -56.32
CA GLU A 237 134.94 66.65 -55.65
C GLU A 237 136.16 66.56 -56.57
N LYS A 238 136.20 65.63 -57.53
CA LYS A 238 137.30 65.51 -58.51
C LYS A 238 137.25 66.53 -59.66
N MET A 239 136.16 67.30 -59.79
CA MET A 239 136.00 68.33 -60.82
C MET A 239 136.28 69.76 -60.32
N LYS A 240 136.96 69.92 -59.17
CA LYS A 240 137.55 71.18 -58.71
C LYS A 240 138.99 70.96 -58.27
#